data_AF-A0A3R6LTH3-F1
#
_entry.id   AF-A0A3R6LTH3-F1
#
_cell.length_a   1.000
_cell.length_b   1.000
_cell.length_c   1.000
_cell.angle_alpha   90.00
_cell.angle_beta   90.00
_cell.angle_gamma   90.00
#
_symmetry.space_group_name_H-M   'P 1'
#
loop_
_entity.id
_entity.type
_entity.pdbx_description
1 polymer ?
#
loop_
_entity_poly.entity_id
_entity_poly.type
_entity_poly.pdbx_seq_one_letter_code
_entity_poly.pdbx_strand_id
1 'polypeptide(L)'
;MKSDEYTYIENLLERFFEGETSNVEEQELYAFFARPDLPEHLKPYKPVFGYFETGIAREVEEENSPKQVRKVPFYKKWLWIGTAVAASLLLFLFLNKEDRKQEDDFNPYAGSYIIRNGVKTEIPENVAKDLDKMIRQAEKSHYEKERMALQPVQQHRQTLYDIKMKEQEAKQIESDIEMLEERYKDK
;
A
#
# COMPACT_ATOMS: atom_id res chain seq x y z
N MET A 1 -22.46 4.23 -63.09
CA MET A 1 -23.60 4.12 -62.15
C MET A 1 -23.43 2.98 -61.15
N LYS A 2 -23.46 1.69 -61.52
CA LYS A 2 -23.17 0.62 -60.52
C LYS A 2 -21.75 0.66 -59.96
N SER A 3 -20.77 1.10 -60.77
CA SER A 3 -19.37 1.29 -60.35
C SER A 3 -19.24 2.32 -59.23
N ASP A 4 -19.95 3.44 -59.38
CA ASP A 4 -19.80 4.61 -58.51
C ASP A 4 -20.49 4.36 -57.16
N GLU A 5 -21.59 3.59 -57.16
CA GLU A 5 -22.24 3.07 -55.95
C GLU A 5 -21.32 2.13 -55.17
N TYR A 6 -20.60 1.23 -55.84
CA TYR A 6 -19.70 0.30 -55.14
C TYR A 6 -18.47 1.00 -54.56
N THR A 7 -17.85 1.93 -55.28
CA THR A 7 -16.75 2.73 -54.73
C THR A 7 -17.19 3.57 -53.52
N TYR A 8 -18.42 4.09 -53.55
CA TYR A 8 -18.99 4.77 -52.39
C TYR A 8 -19.16 3.82 -51.19
N ILE A 9 -19.75 2.64 -51.40
CA ILE A 9 -19.93 1.63 -50.36
C ILE A 9 -18.59 1.11 -49.82
N GLU A 10 -17.58 0.94 -50.65
CA GLU A 10 -16.23 0.54 -50.23
C GLU A 10 -15.59 1.57 -49.30
N ASN A 11 -15.66 2.85 -49.65
CA ASN A 11 -15.17 3.95 -48.80
C ASN A 11 -15.96 4.02 -47.48
N LEU A 12 -17.28 3.84 -47.55
CA LEU A 12 -18.14 3.84 -46.38
C LEU A 12 -17.83 2.66 -45.45
N LEU A 13 -17.52 1.50 -46.03
CA LEU A 13 -17.11 0.29 -45.33
C LEU A 13 -15.76 0.45 -44.63
N GLU A 14 -14.78 1.07 -45.30
CA GLU A 14 -13.48 1.37 -44.70
C GLU A 14 -13.62 2.32 -43.50
N ARG A 15 -14.34 3.43 -43.68
CA ARG A 15 -14.65 4.38 -42.59
C ARG A 15 -15.44 3.75 -41.45
N PHE A 16 -16.34 2.82 -41.74
CA PHE A 16 -17.09 2.09 -40.73
C PHE A 16 -16.14 1.24 -39.86
N PHE A 17 -15.16 0.56 -40.47
CA PHE A 17 -14.15 -0.19 -39.71
C PHE A 17 -13.22 0.70 -38.89
N GLU A 18 -12.97 1.94 -39.35
CA GLU A 18 -12.23 2.95 -38.59
C GLU A 18 -13.10 3.68 -37.53
N GLY A 19 -14.42 3.44 -37.50
CA GLY A 19 -15.35 4.06 -36.56
C GLY A 19 -15.67 5.54 -36.86
N GLU A 20 -15.52 5.96 -38.12
CA GLU A 20 -15.71 7.34 -38.58
C GLU A 20 -17.06 7.57 -39.29
N THR A 21 -17.98 6.62 -39.20
CA THR A 21 -19.33 6.72 -39.78
C THR A 21 -20.33 7.33 -38.80
N SER A 22 -21.33 8.00 -39.37
CA SER A 22 -22.53 8.43 -38.67
C SER A 22 -23.62 7.35 -38.73
N ASN A 23 -24.61 7.42 -37.82
CA ASN A 23 -25.74 6.47 -37.81
C ASN A 23 -26.51 6.42 -39.14
N VAL A 24 -26.58 7.53 -39.88
CA VAL A 24 -27.25 7.58 -41.20
C VAL A 24 -26.45 6.81 -42.24
N GLU A 25 -25.14 7.00 -42.26
CA GLU A 25 -24.21 6.25 -43.12
C GLU A 25 -24.23 4.74 -42.81
N GLU A 26 -24.33 4.37 -41.53
CA GLU A 26 -24.45 2.97 -41.12
C GLU A 26 -25.76 2.32 -41.57
N GLN A 27 -26.87 3.06 -41.54
CA GLN A 27 -28.15 2.60 -42.11
C GLN A 27 -28.05 2.30 -43.60
N GLU A 28 -27.25 3.06 -44.35
CA GLU A 28 -26.99 2.79 -45.76
C GLU A 28 -26.21 1.49 -45.96
N LEU A 29 -25.22 1.21 -45.11
CA LEU A 29 -24.50 -0.07 -45.12
C LEU A 29 -25.43 -1.25 -44.80
N TYR A 30 -26.27 -1.15 -43.76
CA TYR A 30 -27.25 -2.21 -43.44
C TYR A 30 -28.20 -2.46 -44.61
N ALA A 31 -28.77 -1.40 -45.19
CA ALA A 31 -29.68 -1.52 -46.32
C ALA A 31 -29.01 -2.09 -47.57
N PHE A 32 -27.73 -1.77 -47.81
CA PHE A 32 -26.96 -2.30 -48.92
C PHE A 32 -26.70 -3.80 -48.74
N PHE A 33 -26.18 -4.23 -47.59
CA PHE A 33 -25.83 -5.64 -47.34
C PHE A 33 -27.05 -6.56 -47.15
N ALA A 34 -28.23 -6.02 -46.86
CA ALA A 34 -29.49 -6.76 -46.87
C ALA A 34 -29.90 -7.25 -48.27
N ARG A 35 -29.39 -6.63 -49.35
CA ARG A 35 -29.75 -6.99 -50.73
C ARG A 35 -29.35 -8.43 -51.09
N PRO A 36 -30.14 -9.14 -51.90
CA PRO A 36 -29.81 -10.49 -52.34
C PRO A 36 -28.67 -10.53 -53.37
N ASP A 37 -28.56 -9.48 -54.19
CA ASP A 37 -27.57 -9.35 -55.27
C ASP A 37 -26.46 -8.38 -54.85
N LEU A 38 -25.28 -8.93 -54.51
CA LEU A 38 -24.08 -8.20 -54.10
C LEU A 38 -22.90 -8.56 -55.00
N PRO A 39 -21.99 -7.62 -55.28
CA PRO A 39 -20.78 -7.92 -56.04
C PRO A 39 -19.87 -8.87 -55.23
N GLU A 40 -19.10 -9.70 -55.95
CA GLU A 40 -18.37 -10.84 -55.37
C GLU A 40 -17.43 -10.45 -54.22
N HIS A 41 -16.76 -9.30 -54.33
CA HIS A 41 -15.85 -8.78 -53.30
C HIS A 41 -16.56 -8.26 -52.04
N LEU A 42 -17.86 -7.91 -52.11
CA LEU A 42 -18.63 -7.43 -50.96
C LEU A 42 -19.47 -8.53 -50.29
N LYS A 43 -19.71 -9.67 -50.96
CA LYS A 43 -20.47 -10.80 -50.39
C LYS A 43 -19.96 -11.27 -49.01
N PRO A 44 -18.64 -11.31 -48.72
CA PRO A 44 -18.15 -11.77 -47.41
C PRO A 44 -18.63 -10.92 -46.22
N TYR A 45 -18.97 -9.65 -46.43
CA TYR A 45 -19.38 -8.74 -45.34
C TYR A 45 -20.87 -8.86 -44.99
N LYS A 46 -21.69 -9.47 -45.84
CA LYS A 46 -23.13 -9.67 -45.59
C LYS A 46 -23.47 -10.30 -44.24
N PRO A 47 -22.84 -11.42 -43.79
CA PRO A 47 -23.12 -11.98 -42.47
C PRO A 47 -22.74 -11.06 -41.31
N VAL A 48 -21.73 -10.20 -41.48
CA VAL A 48 -21.27 -9.25 -40.46
C VAL A 48 -22.36 -8.21 -40.18
N PHE A 49 -22.86 -7.56 -41.23
CA PHE A 49 -23.93 -6.56 -41.10
C PHE A 49 -25.26 -7.19 -40.67
N GLY A 50 -25.55 -8.42 -41.09
CA GLY A 50 -26.73 -9.15 -40.60
C GLY A 50 -26.68 -9.45 -39.10
N TYR A 51 -25.48 -9.69 -38.54
CA TYR A 51 -25.30 -9.86 -37.09
C TYR A 51 -25.42 -8.53 -36.33
N PHE A 52 -24.90 -7.42 -36.87
CA PHE A 52 -25.06 -6.12 -36.22
C PHE A 52 -26.53 -5.65 -36.17
N GLU A 53 -27.32 -5.93 -37.20
CA GLU A 53 -28.74 -5.56 -37.22
C GLU A 53 -29.59 -6.44 -36.29
N THR A 54 -29.31 -7.75 -36.21
CA THR A 54 -30.22 -8.71 -35.55
C THR A 54 -29.63 -9.46 -34.35
N GLY A 55 -28.31 -9.65 -34.32
CA GLY A 55 -27.60 -10.42 -33.31
C GLY A 55 -27.41 -9.66 -31.99
N ILE A 56 -27.04 -8.38 -32.06
CA ILE A 56 -26.82 -7.54 -30.86
C ILE A 56 -28.12 -7.41 -30.05
N ALA A 57 -29.26 -7.17 -30.69
CA ALA A 57 -30.55 -7.05 -30.00
C ALA A 57 -30.97 -8.35 -29.28
N ARG A 58 -30.70 -9.51 -29.89
CA ARG A 58 -31.00 -10.83 -29.30
C ARG A 58 -30.11 -11.14 -28.11
N GLU A 59 -28.82 -10.81 -28.18
CA GLU A 59 -27.89 -11.02 -27.06
C GLU A 59 -28.24 -10.13 -25.86
N VAL A 60 -28.63 -8.88 -26.11
CA VAL A 60 -29.12 -7.97 -25.05
C VAL A 60 -30.42 -8.50 -24.43
N GLU A 61 -31.33 -9.08 -25.22
CA GLU A 61 -32.56 -9.68 -24.72
C GLU A 61 -32.29 -10.97 -23.90
N GLU A 62 -31.36 -11.81 -24.35
CA GLU A 62 -30.90 -12.99 -23.59
C GLU A 62 -30.19 -12.60 -22.28
N GLU A 63 -29.44 -11.50 -22.25
CA GLU A 63 -28.81 -10.99 -21.03
C GLU A 63 -29.83 -10.44 -20.02
N ASN A 64 -30.93 -9.85 -20.51
CA ASN A 64 -32.04 -9.34 -19.71
C ASN A 64 -33.06 -10.40 -19.27
N SER A 65 -32.92 -11.64 -19.72
CA SER A 65 -33.71 -12.75 -19.17
C SER A 65 -33.33 -12.98 -17.70
N PRO A 66 -34.30 -13.16 -16.77
CA PRO A 66 -33.99 -13.38 -15.37
C PRO A 66 -33.31 -14.75 -15.21
N LYS A 67 -31.98 -14.77 -15.32
CA LYS A 67 -31.15 -15.92 -14.97
C LYS A 67 -31.49 -16.30 -13.53
N GLN A 68 -32.02 -17.49 -13.33
CA GLN A 68 -32.32 -18.01 -11.99
C GLN A 68 -31.03 -18.01 -11.17
N VAL A 69 -30.88 -16.99 -10.33
CA VAL A 69 -29.73 -16.88 -9.43
C VAL A 69 -29.89 -18.02 -8.42
N ARG A 70 -29.10 -19.08 -8.60
CA ARG A 70 -28.97 -20.15 -7.59
C ARG A 70 -28.59 -19.48 -6.27
N LYS A 71 -29.54 -19.42 -5.33
CA LYS A 71 -29.31 -18.88 -3.99
C LYS A 71 -28.34 -19.83 -3.27
N VAL A 72 -27.04 -19.55 -3.37
CA VAL A 72 -26.06 -20.24 -2.53
C VAL A 72 -26.35 -19.88 -1.08
N PRO A 73 -26.48 -20.87 -0.19
CA PRO A 73 -26.91 -20.59 1.17
C PRO A 73 -25.85 -19.77 1.89
N PHE A 74 -26.30 -18.85 2.75
CA PHE A 74 -25.45 -17.84 3.39
C PHE A 74 -24.26 -18.45 4.16
N TYR A 75 -24.45 -19.64 4.75
CA TYR A 75 -23.39 -20.35 5.48
C TYR A 75 -22.25 -20.82 4.56
N LYS A 76 -22.53 -21.15 3.29
CA LYS A 76 -21.48 -21.45 2.31
C LYS A 76 -20.70 -20.19 1.97
N LYS A 77 -21.36 -19.04 1.80
CA LYS A 77 -20.68 -17.75 1.56
C LYS A 77 -19.74 -17.38 2.71
N TRP A 78 -20.18 -17.55 3.96
CA TRP A 78 -19.37 -17.30 5.15
C TRP A 78 -18.22 -18.29 5.29
N LEU A 79 -18.43 -19.55 4.88
CA LEU A 79 -17.36 -20.54 4.80
C LEU A 79 -16.27 -20.10 3.79
N TRP A 80 -16.66 -19.64 2.60
CA TRP A 80 -15.71 -19.14 1.59
C TRP A 80 -14.94 -17.89 2.07
N ILE A 81 -15.62 -16.98 2.76
CA ILE A 81 -14.98 -15.80 3.38
C ILE A 81 -13.98 -16.25 4.45
N GLY A 82 -14.37 -17.16 5.33
CA GLY A 82 -13.49 -17.72 6.36
C GLY A 82 -12.24 -18.40 5.76
N THR A 83 -12.41 -19.16 4.68
CA THR A 83 -11.28 -19.78 3.98
C THR A 83 -10.34 -18.76 3.33
N ALA A 84 -10.88 -17.70 2.73
CA ALA A 84 -10.07 -16.65 2.11
C ALA A 84 -9.26 -15.87 3.15
N VAL A 85 -9.84 -15.57 4.31
CA VAL A 85 -9.15 -14.93 5.43
C VAL A 85 -8.03 -15.82 5.97
N ALA A 86 -8.32 -17.11 6.20
CA ALA A 86 -7.32 -18.06 6.69
C ALA A 86 -6.16 -18.26 5.69
N ALA A 87 -6.46 -18.39 4.39
CA ALA A 87 -5.46 -18.50 3.34
C ALA A 87 -4.61 -17.23 3.22
N SER A 88 -5.23 -16.04 3.34
CA SER A 88 -4.52 -14.76 3.32
C SER A 88 -3.60 -14.61 4.52
N LEU A 89 -4.03 -15.06 5.70
CA LEU A 89 -3.19 -15.04 6.91
C LEU A 89 -2.01 -16.00 6.77
N LEU A 90 -2.23 -17.22 6.26
CA LEU A 90 -1.15 -18.18 6.01
C LEU A 90 -0.17 -17.68 4.96
N LEU A 91 -0.67 -17.06 3.88
CA LEU A 91 0.16 -16.46 2.85
C LEU A 91 0.96 -15.28 3.41
N PHE A 92 0.33 -14.41 4.21
CA PHE A 92 1.02 -13.32 4.88
C PHE A 92 2.13 -13.85 5.81
N LEU A 93 1.86 -14.86 6.63
CA LEU A 93 2.87 -15.48 7.50
C LEU A 93 3.99 -16.17 6.70
N PHE A 94 3.68 -16.75 5.54
CA PHE A 94 4.66 -17.38 4.67
C PHE A 94 5.56 -16.35 3.98
N LEU A 95 4.98 -15.26 3.46
CA LEU A 95 5.72 -14.16 2.83
C LEU A 95 6.51 -13.32 3.84
N ASN A 96 5.97 -13.15 5.06
CA ASN A 96 6.64 -12.49 6.18
C ASN A 96 7.43 -13.48 7.05
N LYS A 97 7.62 -14.72 6.58
CA LYS A 97 8.64 -15.58 7.14
C LYS A 97 9.96 -14.98 6.70
N GLU A 98 10.41 -13.99 7.47
CA GLU A 98 11.75 -13.48 7.40
C GLU A 98 12.63 -14.71 7.61
N ASP A 99 13.27 -15.15 6.52
CA ASP A 99 14.45 -15.97 6.63
C ASP A 99 15.38 -15.13 7.49
N ARG A 100 15.35 -15.39 8.80
CA ARG A 100 16.46 -15.10 9.69
C ARG A 100 17.59 -15.97 9.17
N LYS A 101 18.14 -15.58 8.00
CA LYS A 101 19.51 -15.85 7.64
C LYS A 101 20.24 -15.48 8.90
N GLN A 102 20.83 -16.49 9.53
CA GLN A 102 21.85 -16.25 10.53
C GLN A 102 22.69 -15.12 9.96
N GLU A 103 22.71 -13.99 10.68
CA GLU A 103 23.61 -12.90 10.36
C GLU A 103 24.95 -13.58 10.06
N ASP A 104 25.43 -13.44 8.82
CA ASP A 104 26.78 -13.86 8.48
C ASP A 104 27.65 -13.31 9.60
N ASP A 105 28.26 -14.21 10.38
CA ASP A 105 28.81 -13.94 11.72
C ASP A 105 29.85 -12.83 11.62
N PHE A 106 29.36 -11.58 11.72
CA PHE A 106 30.15 -10.41 11.40
C PHE A 106 31.18 -10.28 12.51
N ASN A 107 32.41 -10.67 12.20
CA ASN A 107 33.53 -10.57 13.11
C ASN A 107 34.18 -9.20 12.95
N PRO A 108 33.92 -8.21 13.84
CA PRO A 108 34.52 -6.88 13.75
C PRO A 108 36.04 -6.90 13.93
N TYR A 109 36.60 -8.02 14.37
CA TYR A 109 38.03 -8.24 14.57
C TYR A 109 38.67 -9.07 13.45
N ALA A 110 37.95 -9.36 12.36
CA ALA A 110 38.52 -10.07 11.21
C ALA A 110 39.76 -9.32 10.67
N GLY A 111 40.90 -10.01 10.60
CA GLY A 111 42.19 -9.43 10.20
C GLY A 111 42.93 -8.63 11.30
N SER A 112 42.34 -8.50 12.49
CA SER A 112 43.04 -7.95 13.66
C SER A 112 44.12 -8.92 14.15
N TYR A 113 45.21 -8.36 14.66
CA TYR A 113 46.34 -9.11 15.17
C TYR A 113 46.84 -8.55 16.49
N ILE A 114 47.55 -9.39 17.22
CA ILE A 114 48.30 -9.03 18.41
C ILE A 114 49.77 -9.35 18.20
N ILE A 115 50.66 -8.60 18.86
CA ILE A 115 52.09 -8.87 18.84
C ILE A 115 52.47 -9.43 20.21
N ARG A 116 52.94 -10.68 20.26
CA ARG A 116 53.42 -11.31 21.49
C ARG A 116 54.87 -11.73 21.28
N ASN A 117 55.77 -11.24 22.12
CA ASN A 117 57.22 -11.49 22.02
C ASN A 117 57.81 -11.15 20.64
N GLY A 118 57.31 -10.07 20.01
CA GLY A 118 57.76 -9.63 18.69
C GLY A 118 57.15 -10.38 17.49
N VAL A 119 56.30 -11.40 17.72
CA VAL A 119 55.63 -12.17 16.66
C VAL A 119 54.20 -11.69 16.47
N LYS A 120 53.81 -11.42 15.23
CA LYS A 120 52.43 -11.10 14.84
C LYS A 120 51.59 -12.38 14.83
N THR A 121 50.53 -12.41 15.63
CA THR A 121 49.55 -13.50 15.68
C THR A 121 48.15 -12.94 15.42
N GLU A 122 47.42 -13.53 14.49
CA GLU A 122 46.02 -13.19 14.24
C GLU A 122 45.12 -13.63 15.39
N ILE A 123 44.05 -12.88 15.64
CA ILE A 123 43.12 -13.19 16.73
C ILE A 123 42.21 -14.35 16.29
N PRO A 124 42.20 -15.49 17.00
CA PRO A 124 41.29 -16.59 16.69
C PRO A 124 39.82 -16.18 16.82
N GLU A 125 38.95 -16.73 15.99
CA GLU A 125 37.53 -16.34 15.92
C GLU A 125 36.78 -16.52 17.25
N ASN A 126 37.07 -17.59 18.00
CA ASN A 126 36.50 -17.81 19.32
C ASN A 126 36.91 -16.72 20.33
N VAL A 127 38.16 -16.25 20.25
CA VAL A 127 38.67 -15.16 21.10
C VAL A 127 38.02 -13.83 20.71
N ALA A 128 37.86 -13.58 19.41
CA ALA A 128 37.15 -12.39 18.91
C ALA A 128 35.70 -12.34 19.41
N LYS A 129 35.00 -13.48 19.38
CA LYS A 129 33.62 -13.62 19.90
C LYS A 129 33.53 -13.35 21.40
N ASP A 130 34.46 -13.89 22.18
CA ASP A 130 34.46 -13.67 23.62
C ASP A 130 34.83 -12.22 23.98
N LEU A 131 35.74 -11.60 23.21
CA LEU A 131 36.09 -10.19 23.36
C LEU A 131 34.88 -9.27 23.07
N ASP A 132 34.14 -9.54 21.98
CA ASP A 132 32.92 -8.81 21.65
C ASP A 132 31.88 -8.88 22.78
N LYS A 133 31.63 -10.08 23.34
CA LYS A 133 30.73 -10.26 24.48
C LYS A 133 31.17 -9.44 25.70
N MET A 134 32.46 -9.47 26.03
CA MET A 134 33.00 -8.73 27.17
C MET A 134 32.87 -7.22 26.98
N ILE A 135 33.16 -6.70 25.78
CA ILE A 135 33.03 -5.27 25.46
C ILE A 135 31.57 -4.84 25.54
N ARG A 136 30.64 -5.58 24.93
CA ARG A 136 29.20 -5.29 25.02
C ARG A 136 28.69 -5.29 26.46
N GLN A 137 29.16 -6.23 27.27
CA GLN A 137 28.81 -6.28 28.69
C GLN A 137 29.37 -5.08 29.45
N ALA A 138 30.62 -4.69 29.18
CA ALA A 138 31.24 -3.52 29.78
C ALA A 138 30.49 -2.24 29.38
N GLU A 139 30.21 -2.03 28.09
CA GLU A 139 29.44 -0.90 27.57
C GLU A 139 28.06 -0.82 28.21
N LYS A 140 27.35 -1.94 28.31
CA LYS A 140 26.05 -2.01 28.99
C LYS A 140 26.17 -1.56 30.46
N SER A 141 27.19 -2.05 31.17
CA SER A 141 27.43 -1.66 32.56
C SER A 141 27.80 -0.17 32.68
N HIS A 142 28.59 0.36 31.76
CA HIS A 142 28.92 1.78 31.69
C HIS A 142 27.67 2.64 31.48
N TYR A 143 26.84 2.27 30.51
CA TYR A 143 25.58 2.95 30.24
C TYR A 143 24.64 2.92 31.44
N GLU A 144 24.50 1.78 32.12
CA GLU A 144 23.70 1.66 33.34
C GLU A 144 24.22 2.59 34.45
N LYS A 145 25.54 2.65 34.66
CA LYS A 145 26.14 3.57 35.65
C LYS A 145 25.92 5.03 35.30
N GLU A 146 26.09 5.41 34.03
CA GLU A 146 25.82 6.78 33.56
C GLU A 146 24.36 7.16 33.78
N ARG A 147 23.42 6.26 33.44
CA ARG A 147 22.00 6.48 33.69
C ARG A 147 21.71 6.66 35.17
N MET A 148 22.29 5.83 36.04
CA MET A 148 22.13 5.97 37.50
C MET A 148 22.74 7.28 38.01
N ALA A 149 23.88 7.71 37.48
CA ALA A 149 24.52 8.98 37.85
C ALA A 149 23.68 10.20 37.43
N LEU A 150 22.91 10.10 36.34
CA LEU A 150 22.03 11.17 35.87
C LEU A 150 20.69 11.23 36.59
N GLN A 151 20.23 10.14 37.21
CA GLN A 151 18.97 10.07 37.95
C GLN A 151 18.82 11.17 39.02
N PRO A 152 19.79 11.41 39.93
CA PRO A 152 19.66 12.46 40.94
C PRO A 152 19.62 13.88 40.32
N VAL A 153 20.31 14.10 39.19
CA VAL A 153 20.28 15.39 38.48
C VAL A 153 18.88 15.67 37.92
N GLN A 154 18.22 14.65 37.38
CA GLN A 154 16.85 14.75 36.87
C GLN A 154 15.85 15.02 38.01
N GLN A 155 15.98 14.29 39.12
CA GLN A 155 15.16 14.50 40.32
C GLN A 155 15.36 15.92 40.87
N HIS A 156 16.60 16.37 41.00
CA HIS A 156 16.91 17.72 41.47
C HIS A 156 16.28 18.79 40.56
N ARG A 157 16.34 18.62 39.23
CA ARG A 157 15.69 19.52 38.28
C ARG A 157 14.17 19.60 38.47
N GLN A 158 13.50 18.47 38.72
CA GLN A 158 12.07 18.44 39.01
C GLN A 158 11.77 19.20 40.32
N THR A 159 12.53 18.93 41.38
CA THR A 159 12.34 19.63 42.66
C THR A 159 12.51 21.14 42.54
N LEU A 160 13.47 21.62 41.73
CA LEU A 160 13.66 23.04 41.48
C LEU A 160 12.48 23.66 40.72
N TYR A 161 11.89 22.92 39.78
CA TYR A 161 10.69 23.35 39.06
C TYR A 161 9.51 23.50 40.03
N ASP A 162 9.27 22.51 40.87
CA ASP A 162 8.19 22.52 41.86
C ASP A 162 8.35 23.66 42.87
N ILE A 163 9.58 23.90 43.35
CA ILE A 163 9.89 25.03 44.24
C ILE A 163 9.55 26.35 43.54
N LYS A 164 10.00 26.52 42.29
CA LYS A 164 9.73 27.75 41.53
C LYS A 164 8.24 28.00 41.31
N MET A 165 7.46 26.94 41.06
CA MET A 165 6.01 27.05 40.94
C MET A 165 5.36 27.50 42.26
N LYS A 166 5.76 26.89 43.38
CA LYS A 166 5.25 27.29 44.71
C LYS A 166 5.64 28.71 45.10
N GLU A 167 6.84 29.17 44.72
CA GLU A 167 7.24 30.56 44.92
C GLU A 167 6.36 31.54 44.12
N GLN A 168 5.94 31.17 42.91
CA GLN A 168 5.01 31.99 42.11
C GLN A 168 3.62 32.02 42.73
N GLU A 169 3.10 30.88 43.19
CA GLU A 169 1.83 30.80 43.90
C GLU A 169 1.84 31.66 45.18
N ALA A 170 2.91 31.56 45.97
CA ALA A 170 3.06 32.37 47.19
C ALA A 170 3.08 33.87 46.89
N LYS A 171 3.80 34.30 45.85
CA LYS A 171 3.82 35.71 45.41
C LYS A 171 2.45 36.18 44.94
N GLN A 172 1.69 35.33 44.25
CA GLN A 172 0.34 35.67 43.83
C GLN A 172 -0.58 35.87 45.03
N ILE A 173 -0.52 34.96 46.02
CA ILE A 173 -1.31 35.07 47.25
C ILE A 173 -0.94 36.34 48.02
N GLU A 174 0.36 36.66 48.13
CA GLU A 174 0.84 37.87 48.80
C GLU A 174 0.30 39.14 48.11
N SER A 175 0.35 39.20 46.79
CA SER A 175 -0.23 40.30 46.01
C SER A 175 -1.75 40.41 46.17
N ASP A 176 -2.46 39.28 46.21
CA ASP A 176 -3.91 39.26 46.41
C ASP A 176 -4.30 39.76 47.81
N ILE A 177 -3.52 39.42 48.85
CA ILE A 177 -3.70 39.92 50.22
C ILE A 177 -3.46 41.43 50.27
N GLU A 178 -2.36 41.92 49.67
CA GLU A 178 -2.03 43.35 49.63
C GLU A 178 -3.15 44.18 48.98
N MET A 179 -3.69 43.73 47.83
CA MET A 179 -4.83 44.37 47.17
C MET A 179 -6.11 44.40 48.03
N LEU A 180 -6.36 43.34 48.82
CA LEU A 180 -7.52 43.29 49.71
C LEU A 180 -7.36 44.26 50.89
N GLU A 181 -6.16 44.39 51.45
CA GLU A 181 -5.86 45.34 52.51
C GLU A 181 -6.00 46.79 52.05
N GLU A 182 -5.51 47.13 50.85
CA GLU A 182 -5.71 48.45 50.25
C GLU A 182 -7.20 48.77 50.06
N ARG A 183 -7.99 47.83 49.50
CA ARG A 183 -9.43 48.00 49.31
C ARG A 183 -10.19 48.21 50.62
N TYR A 184 -9.72 47.64 51.72
CA TYR A 184 -10.35 47.80 53.03
C TYR A 184 -9.99 49.15 53.68
N LYS A 185 -8.81 49.70 53.40
CA LYS A 185 -8.40 51.03 53.89
C LYS A 185 -9.11 52.21 53.20
N ASP A 186 -9.57 52.03 51.95
CA ASP A 186 -10.29 53.04 51.17
C ASP A 186 -11.81 53.09 51.44
N LYS A 187 -12.33 52.31 52.40
CA LYS A 187 -13.73 52.34 52.85
C LYS A 187 -13.87 52.96 54.23
#